data_AF-A0AAW5KJ05-F1
#
_entry.id   AF-A0AAW5KJ05-F1
#
_cell.length_a   1.000
_cell.length_b   1.000
_cell.length_c   1.000
_cell.angle_alpha   90.00
_cell.angle_beta   90.00
_cell.angle_gamma   90.00
#
_symmetry.space_group_name_H-M   'P 1'
#
loop_
_entity.id
_entity.type
_entity.pdbx_description
1 polymer ?
#
loop_
_entity_poly.entity_id
_entity_poly.type
_entity_poly.pdbx_seq_one_letter_code
_entity_poly.pdbx_strand_id
1 'polypeptide(L)'
;HREKKIKVGIAGEIYMKYAPLGNNNLEQFLIDEGAEPVLSGLLDFCMYCIQNNIINNDLYGKAFKHRAVNAFLLRYFQRWQNKMIRAIAKHGEFRAPTSFSDLKHLVDGVIGTGAKMG
;
A
#
# COMPACT_ATOMS: atom_id res chain seq x y z
N HIS A 1 -22.00 8.53 -15.65
CA HIS A 1 -22.81 8.38 -14.42
C HIS A 1 -21.93 7.73 -13.36
N ARG A 2 -21.68 8.37 -12.20
CA ARG A 2 -20.99 7.68 -11.07
C ARG A 2 -22.03 6.86 -10.32
N GLU A 3 -22.20 5.62 -10.74
CA GLU A 3 -23.10 4.67 -10.07
C GLU A 3 -22.41 4.08 -8.83
N LYS A 4 -23.16 3.88 -7.73
CA LYS A 4 -22.60 3.43 -6.46
C LYS A 4 -22.42 1.91 -6.49
N LYS A 5 -21.24 1.44 -6.91
CA LYS A 5 -20.88 0.01 -6.92
C LYS A 5 -20.42 -0.48 -5.53
N ILE A 6 -20.57 -1.78 -5.30
CA ILE A 6 -20.03 -2.44 -4.10
C ILE A 6 -18.52 -2.49 -4.21
N LYS A 7 -17.80 -2.04 -3.17
CA LYS A 7 -16.34 -2.01 -3.16
C LYS A 7 -15.79 -3.27 -2.54
N VAL A 8 -14.91 -3.95 -3.27
CA VAL A 8 -14.33 -5.23 -2.84
C VAL A 8 -12.82 -5.09 -2.79
N GLY A 9 -12.22 -5.36 -1.63
CA GLY A 9 -10.77 -5.38 -1.47
C GLY A 9 -10.20 -6.77 -1.77
N ILE A 10 -9.16 -6.84 -2.60
CA ILE A 10 -8.45 -8.10 -2.85
C ILE A 10 -7.35 -8.26 -1.79
N ALA A 11 -7.49 -9.25 -0.91
CA ALA A 11 -6.51 -9.64 0.10
C ALA A 11 -5.74 -10.89 -0.34
N GLY A 12 -4.48 -11.03 0.09
CA GLY A 12 -3.59 -12.10 -0.35
C GLY A 12 -2.14 -11.66 -0.56
N GLU A 13 -1.32 -12.58 -1.06
CA GLU A 13 0.08 -12.34 -1.41
C GLU A 13 0.22 -11.34 -2.56
N ILE A 14 1.38 -10.68 -2.66
CA ILE A 14 1.63 -9.68 -3.72
C ILE A 14 1.43 -10.26 -5.12
N TYR A 15 1.85 -11.50 -5.35
CA TYR A 15 1.70 -12.14 -6.65
C TYR A 15 0.22 -12.37 -7.00
N MET A 16 -0.57 -12.88 -6.04
CA MET A 16 -2.03 -13.03 -6.19
C MET A 16 -2.74 -11.67 -6.37
N LYS A 17 -2.27 -10.60 -5.72
CA LYS A 17 -2.94 -9.30 -5.80
C LYS A 17 -2.80 -8.60 -7.15
N TYR A 18 -1.63 -8.70 -7.79
CA TYR A 18 -1.31 -7.89 -8.97
C TYR A 18 -1.07 -8.70 -10.26
N ALA A 19 -0.97 -10.03 -10.19
CA ALA A 19 -0.80 -10.87 -11.39
C ALA A 19 -2.15 -11.49 -11.82
N PRO A 20 -2.69 -11.13 -13.00
CA PRO A 20 -3.94 -11.71 -13.52
C PRO A 20 -3.87 -13.25 -13.68
N LEU A 21 -2.68 -13.74 -14.07
CA LEU A 21 -2.38 -15.17 -14.15
C LEU A 21 -2.40 -15.86 -12.78
N GLY A 22 -2.01 -15.15 -11.72
CA GLY A 22 -1.98 -15.71 -10.37
C GLY A 22 -3.38 -15.78 -9.75
N ASN A 23 -4.21 -14.78 -9.95
CA ASN A 23 -5.53 -14.71 -9.32
C ASN A 23 -6.69 -15.21 -10.18
N ASN A 24 -6.41 -15.90 -11.29
CA ASN A 24 -7.44 -16.36 -12.24
C ASN A 24 -8.32 -15.22 -12.77
N ASN A 25 -7.73 -14.05 -13.04
CA ASN A 25 -8.43 -12.83 -13.47
C ASN A 25 -9.54 -12.39 -12.50
N LEU A 26 -9.32 -12.54 -11.19
CA LEU A 26 -10.28 -12.18 -10.14
C LEU A 26 -10.76 -10.73 -10.25
N GLU A 27 -9.89 -9.81 -10.66
CA GLU A 27 -10.25 -8.41 -10.87
C GLU A 27 -11.34 -8.27 -11.94
N GLN A 28 -11.18 -8.96 -13.08
CA GLN A 28 -12.17 -8.94 -14.16
C GLN A 28 -13.47 -9.60 -13.73
N PHE A 29 -13.39 -10.74 -13.04
CA PHE A 29 -14.57 -11.40 -12.48
C PHE A 29 -15.39 -10.48 -11.57
N LEU A 30 -14.73 -9.73 -10.67
CA LEU A 30 -15.41 -8.77 -9.80
C LEU A 30 -16.04 -7.61 -10.58
N ILE A 31 -15.39 -7.14 -11.64
CA ILE A 31 -15.92 -6.09 -12.53
C ILE A 31 -17.17 -6.60 -13.27
N ASP A 32 -17.14 -7.84 -13.75
CA ASP A 32 -18.23 -8.50 -14.48
C ASP A 32 -19.46 -8.71 -13.59
N GLU A 33 -19.25 -9.03 -12.30
CA GLU A 33 -20.29 -9.11 -11.27
C GLU A 33 -20.78 -7.73 -10.78
N GLY A 34 -20.26 -6.63 -11.36
CA GLY A 34 -20.70 -5.27 -11.05
C GLY A 34 -20.06 -4.63 -9.81
N ALA A 35 -19.02 -5.25 -9.24
CA ALA A 35 -18.25 -4.69 -8.13
C ALA A 35 -17.13 -3.74 -8.61
N GLU A 36 -16.62 -2.93 -7.67
CA GLU A 36 -15.46 -2.06 -7.84
C GLU A 36 -14.29 -2.65 -7.03
N PRO A 37 -13.32 -3.33 -7.67
CA PRO A 37 -12.15 -3.84 -6.97
C PRO A 37 -11.27 -2.68 -6.48
N VAL A 38 -10.90 -2.70 -5.21
CA VAL A 38 -10.01 -1.70 -4.58
C VAL A 38 -8.71 -2.39 -4.19
N LEU A 39 -7.67 -2.14 -4.97
CA LEU A 39 -6.32 -2.63 -4.73
C LEU A 39 -5.49 -1.59 -3.99
N SER A 40 -4.60 -2.04 -3.09
CA SER A 40 -3.57 -1.19 -2.51
C SER A 40 -2.57 -0.77 -3.59
N GLY A 41 -1.84 0.33 -3.37
CA GLY A 41 -0.82 0.75 -4.33
C GLY A 41 0.46 -0.10 -4.23
N LEU A 42 1.07 -0.45 -5.37
CA LEU A 42 2.39 -1.11 -5.38
C LEU A 42 3.45 -0.27 -4.66
N LEU A 43 3.37 1.05 -4.78
CA LEU A 43 4.25 1.98 -4.07
C LEU A 43 4.12 1.86 -2.54
N ASP A 44 2.89 1.64 -2.03
CA ASP A 44 2.64 1.45 -0.61
C ASP A 44 3.27 0.15 -0.10
N PHE A 45 3.24 -0.90 -0.94
CA PHE A 45 3.95 -2.14 -0.64
C PHE A 45 5.48 -1.95 -0.59
N CYS A 46 6.07 -1.22 -1.53
CA CYS A 46 7.49 -0.90 -1.50
C CYS A 46 7.87 -0.13 -0.22
N MET A 47 7.06 0.86 0.18
CA MET A 47 7.27 1.61 1.41
C MET A 47 7.09 0.74 2.65
N TYR A 48 6.14 -0.20 2.66
CA TYR A 48 5.99 -1.21 3.71
C TYR A 48 7.24 -2.07 3.86
N CYS A 49 7.83 -2.56 2.76
CA CYS A 49 9.08 -3.31 2.80
C CYS A 49 10.24 -2.51 3.41
N ILE A 50 10.36 -1.22 3.07
CA ILE A 50 11.39 -0.33 3.64
C ILE A 50 11.12 -0.08 5.13
N GLN A 51 9.87 0.22 5.51
CA GLN A 51 9.46 0.45 6.89
C GLN A 51 9.72 -0.79 7.76
N ASN A 52 9.44 -1.99 7.24
CA ASN A 52 9.76 -3.24 7.92
C ASN A 52 11.26 -3.42 8.16
N ASN A 53 12.10 -3.02 7.20
CA ASN A 53 13.55 -3.05 7.39
C ASN A 53 14.01 -2.09 8.50
N ILE A 54 13.36 -0.93 8.65
CA ILE A 54 13.63 0.01 9.75
C ILE A 54 13.23 -0.62 11.08
N ILE A 55 12.00 -1.16 11.18
CA ILE A 55 11.49 -1.80 12.40
C ILE A 55 12.37 -3.00 12.79
N ASN A 56 12.80 -3.82 11.83
CA ASN A 56 13.72 -4.93 12.09
C ASN A 56 15.07 -4.43 12.59
N ASN A 57 15.57 -3.32 12.08
CA ASN A 57 16.82 -2.76 12.57
C ASN A 57 16.68 -2.30 14.03
N ASP A 58 15.57 -1.64 14.35
CA ASP A 58 15.27 -1.16 15.71
C ASP A 58 15.05 -2.32 16.69
N LEU A 59 14.42 -3.43 16.26
CA LEU A 59 14.16 -4.61 17.10
C LEU A 59 15.36 -5.55 17.25
N TYR A 60 16.16 -5.74 16.20
CA TYR A 60 17.25 -6.73 16.17
C TYR A 60 18.65 -6.12 16.19
N GLY A 61 18.77 -4.78 16.36
CA GLY A 61 20.04 -4.09 16.63
C GLY A 61 21.06 -4.14 15.49
N LYS A 62 20.67 -3.79 14.25
CA LYS A 62 21.65 -3.63 13.14
C LYS A 62 22.31 -2.24 13.17
N ALA A 63 23.29 -2.01 12.30
CA ALA A 63 24.04 -0.76 12.29
C ALA A 63 23.14 0.47 11.98
N PHE A 64 23.38 1.56 12.70
CA PHE A 64 22.66 2.84 12.56
C PHE A 64 22.65 3.38 11.13
N LYS A 65 23.72 3.13 10.36
CA LYS A 65 23.84 3.53 8.95
C LYS A 65 22.72 2.93 8.08
N HIS A 66 22.35 1.66 8.30
CA HIS A 66 21.27 1.01 7.55
C HIS A 66 19.90 1.63 7.85
N ARG A 67 19.68 2.04 9.11
CA ARG A 67 18.47 2.76 9.53
C ARG A 67 18.35 4.09 8.81
N ALA A 68 19.43 4.87 8.78
CA ALA A 68 19.46 6.19 8.16
C ALA A 68 19.19 6.12 6.65
N VAL A 69 19.79 5.15 5.94
CA VAL A 69 19.55 4.95 4.50
C VAL A 69 18.09 4.57 4.24
N ASN A 70 17.54 3.61 4.98
CA ASN A 70 16.14 3.20 4.80
C ASN A 70 15.15 4.33 5.14
N ALA A 71 15.42 5.12 6.18
CA ALA A 71 14.60 6.28 6.52
C ALA A 71 14.64 7.35 5.42
N PHE A 72 15.81 7.58 4.80
CA PHE A 72 15.94 8.49 3.66
C PHE A 72 15.15 7.98 2.45
N LEU A 73 15.28 6.70 2.11
CA LEU A 73 14.53 6.08 1.01
C LEU A 73 13.02 6.17 1.23
N LEU A 74 12.54 5.89 2.45
CA LEU A 74 11.13 5.99 2.79
C LEU A 74 10.61 7.42 2.58
N ARG A 75 11.34 8.44 3.07
CA ARG A 75 10.99 9.86 2.86
C ARG A 75 10.99 10.23 1.37
N TYR A 76 11.90 9.68 0.59
CA TYR A 76 11.94 9.90 -0.86
C TYR A 76 10.69 9.35 -1.53
N PHE A 77 10.34 8.08 -1.28
CA PHE A 77 9.13 7.46 -1.85
C PHE A 77 7.84 8.14 -1.37
N GLN A 78 7.73 8.53 -0.10
CA GLN A 78 6.58 9.29 0.41
C GLN A 78 6.41 10.63 -0.31
N ARG A 79 7.50 11.34 -0.64
CA ARG A 79 7.41 12.58 -1.42
C ARG A 79 6.85 12.34 -2.82
N TRP A 80 7.25 11.25 -3.47
CA TRP A 80 6.70 10.84 -4.77
C TRP A 80 5.23 10.44 -4.67
N GLN A 81 4.86 9.65 -3.66
CA GLN A 81 3.47 9.27 -3.38
C GLN A 81 2.60 10.54 -3.21
N ASN A 82 3.05 11.51 -2.42
CA ASN A 82 2.32 12.74 -2.19
C ASN A 82 2.17 13.60 -3.45
N LYS A 83 3.17 13.61 -4.35
CA LYS A 83 3.04 14.27 -5.66
C LYS A 83 1.99 13.58 -6.52
N MET A 84 1.99 12.25 -6.56
CA MET A 84 1.01 11.44 -7.29
C MET A 84 -0.41 11.67 -6.74
N ILE A 85 -0.60 11.62 -5.42
CA ILE A 85 -1.88 11.89 -4.74
C ILE A 85 -2.40 13.28 -5.11
N ARG A 86 -1.53 14.31 -5.05
CA ARG A 86 -1.91 15.68 -5.42
C ARG A 86 -2.31 15.81 -6.89
N ALA A 87 -1.59 15.13 -7.79
CA ALA A 87 -1.93 15.13 -9.20
C ALA A 87 -3.31 14.47 -9.43
N ILE A 88 -3.54 13.29 -8.85
CA ILE A 88 -4.83 12.58 -8.93
C ILE A 88 -5.97 13.44 -8.36
N ALA A 89 -5.76 14.04 -7.18
CA ALA A 89 -6.74 14.90 -6.54
C ALA A 89 -7.06 16.16 -7.36
N LYS A 90 -6.08 16.71 -8.08
CA LYS A 90 -6.27 17.87 -8.97
C LYS A 90 -7.07 17.51 -10.22
N HIS A 91 -6.86 16.32 -10.79
CA HIS A 91 -7.60 15.86 -11.96
C HIS A 91 -9.04 15.43 -11.62
N GLY A 92 -9.30 14.93 -10.41
CA GLY A 92 -10.66 14.69 -9.89
C GLY A 92 -11.41 13.47 -10.47
N GLU A 93 -10.88 12.87 -11.54
CA GLU A 93 -11.48 11.68 -12.18
C GLU A 93 -11.37 10.44 -11.30
N PHE A 94 -10.18 10.21 -10.72
CA PHE A 94 -9.87 9.05 -9.88
C PHE A 94 -9.87 9.41 -8.39
N ARG A 95 -10.17 8.41 -7.54
CA ARG A 95 -10.03 8.55 -6.10
C ARG A 95 -8.55 8.56 -5.73
N ALA A 96 -8.11 9.64 -5.09
CA ALA A 96 -6.73 9.70 -4.59
C ALA A 96 -6.51 8.65 -3.49
N PRO A 97 -5.42 7.87 -3.53
CA PRO A 97 -5.09 6.91 -2.48
C PRO A 97 -4.72 7.64 -1.17
N THR A 98 -4.88 6.94 -0.05
CA THR A 98 -4.47 7.45 1.28
C THR A 98 -2.95 7.45 1.39
N SER A 99 -2.37 8.46 2.06
CA SER A 99 -0.92 8.52 2.21
C SER A 99 -0.43 7.39 3.11
N PHE A 100 0.81 6.92 2.88
CA PHE A 100 1.39 5.84 3.67
C PHE A 100 1.56 6.21 5.16
N SER A 101 1.79 7.49 5.45
CA SER A 101 1.89 7.97 6.83
C SER A 101 0.56 7.83 7.57
N ASP A 102 -0.53 8.20 6.91
CA ASP A 102 -1.87 8.09 7.50
C ASP A 102 -2.27 6.63 7.67
N LEU A 103 -1.96 5.77 6.68
CA LEU A 103 -2.18 4.33 6.77
C LEU A 103 -1.49 3.71 7.99
N LYS A 104 -0.27 4.16 8.31
CA LYS A 104 0.46 3.69 9.50
C LYS A 104 -0.28 4.08 10.77
N HIS A 105 -0.72 5.34 10.87
CA HIS A 105 -1.44 5.83 12.04
C HIS A 105 -2.78 5.15 12.26
N LEU A 106 -3.46 4.70 11.19
CA LEU A 106 -4.72 3.96 11.30
C LEU A 106 -4.57 2.56 11.93
N VAL A 107 -3.37 1.98 11.90
CA VAL A 107 -3.09 0.65 12.44
C VAL A 107 -2.58 0.72 13.88
N ASP A 108 -2.17 1.91 14.35
CA ASP A 108 -1.70 2.13 15.72
C ASP A 108 -2.79 1.72 16.72
N GLY A 109 -2.48 0.75 17.59
CA GLY A 109 -3.40 0.22 18.61
C GLY A 109 -4.27 -0.97 18.19
N VAL A 110 -4.25 -1.37 16.91
CA VAL A 110 -4.96 -2.58 16.44
C VAL A 110 -4.02 -3.79 16.47
N ILE A 111 -2.86 -3.67 15.83
CA ILE A 111 -1.85 -4.73 15.72
C ILE A 111 -0.47 -4.10 15.90
N GLY A 112 0.43 -4.81 16.60
CA GLY A 112 1.81 -4.36 16.76
C GLY A 112 2.50 -4.22 15.40
N THR A 113 3.21 -3.11 15.17
CA THR A 113 3.88 -2.82 13.88
C THR A 113 4.98 -3.82 13.49
N GLY A 114 5.37 -4.71 14.40
CA GLY A 114 6.29 -5.82 14.14
C GLY A 114 5.61 -7.13 13.74
N ALA A 115 4.27 -7.21 13.81
CA ALA A 115 3.52 -8.39 13.42
C ALA A 115 3.54 -8.53 11.89
N LYS A 116 4.15 -9.63 11.42
CA LYS A 116 4.22 -9.99 10.01
C LYS A 116 3.47 -11.30 9.84
N MET A 117 2.41 -11.26 9.06
CA MET A 117 1.76 -12.45 8.55
C MET A 117 2.26 -12.65 7.12
N GLY A 118 2.64 -13.89 6.79
CA GLY A 118 3.11 -14.29 5.47
C GLY A 118 2.06 -14.08 4.40
#